data_AF-A0A229NU70-F1
#
_entry.id   AF-A0A229NU70-F1
#
_cell.length_a   1.000
_cell.length_b   1.000
_cell.length_c   1.000
_cell.angle_alpha   90.00
_cell.angle_beta   90.00
_cell.angle_gamma   90.00
#
_symmetry.space_group_name_H-M   'P 1'
#
loop_
_entity.id
_entity.type
_entity.pdbx_description
1 polymer ?
#
loop_
_entity_poly.entity_id
_entity_poly.type
_entity_poly.pdbx_seq_one_letter_code
_entity_poly.pdbx_strand_id
1 'polypeptide(L)'
;MKVWKLYSTAMFEVTVKDGNFDLDFCTGVSMNSNNDWKPMELEVLVKGKGKGKDYPYFMHHVPIMSEKMLSVVKNLITEQVEILEAFIESETYYIINIINMSQAVDYDLSDLKRGSSSGDIIGFHKIQFKPDLVEGNILKIKENAATQAFVTDTFRDAVLKAKIKGIDFELVWDSEEDSEETARIEEERRRNYERHIAEIESHPGPRFSWSEAYQMVEQGKAMASGKWKLQADSKGGVLIGDILHDGSYSWINPIFIPPVLLYLAWHEVEKSTNVDQPEA
;
A
#
# COMPACT_ATOMS: atom_id res chain seq x y z
N MET A 1 18.97 -8.12 -8.11
CA MET A 1 17.78 -8.94 -7.78
C MET A 1 16.82 -8.08 -7.00
N LYS A 2 15.53 -8.12 -7.32
CA LYS A 2 14.52 -7.34 -6.61
C LYS A 2 13.44 -8.22 -6.01
N VAL A 3 12.89 -7.73 -4.91
CA VAL A 3 11.71 -8.29 -4.25
C VAL A 3 10.58 -7.27 -4.34
N TRP A 4 9.43 -7.73 -4.77
CA TRP A 4 8.24 -6.93 -5.02
C TRP A 4 7.10 -7.43 -4.13
N LYS A 5 6.33 -6.51 -3.58
CA LYS A 5 5.06 -6.85 -2.95
C LYS A 5 3.98 -6.98 -4.02
N LEU A 6 3.20 -8.05 -3.91
CA LEU A 6 2.10 -8.39 -4.80
C LEU A 6 0.78 -7.86 -4.23
N TYR A 7 -0.02 -7.16 -5.04
CA TYR A 7 -1.37 -6.77 -4.65
C TYR A 7 -2.33 -6.76 -5.83
N SER A 8 -3.63 -6.92 -5.51
CA SER A 8 -4.68 -6.80 -6.50
C SER A 8 -5.02 -5.32 -6.73
N THR A 9 -5.14 -4.94 -8.00
CA THR A 9 -5.72 -3.67 -8.45
C THR A 9 -7.10 -3.88 -9.06
N ALA A 10 -7.65 -5.09 -8.90
CA ALA A 10 -8.94 -5.43 -9.47
C ALA A 10 -10.05 -4.63 -8.77
N MET A 11 -10.94 -4.06 -9.59
CA MET A 11 -12.27 -3.69 -9.12
C MET A 11 -13.19 -4.92 -9.19
N PHE A 12 -12.66 -6.11 -8.90
CA PHE A 12 -13.39 -7.36 -8.94
C PHE A 12 -13.09 -8.10 -7.64
N GLU A 13 -14.00 -7.97 -6.69
CA GLU A 13 -13.85 -8.45 -5.32
C GLU A 13 -14.74 -9.66 -5.09
N VAL A 14 -14.16 -10.68 -4.48
CA VAL A 14 -14.84 -11.92 -4.14
C VAL A 14 -14.67 -12.25 -2.66
N THR A 15 -15.62 -13.02 -2.13
CA THR A 15 -15.60 -13.53 -0.76
C THR A 15 -16.09 -14.97 -0.72
N VAL A 16 -15.93 -15.64 0.42
CA VAL A 16 -16.49 -16.97 0.66
C VAL A 16 -18.01 -16.87 0.77
N LYS A 17 -18.74 -17.67 -0.02
CA LYS A 17 -20.21 -17.59 -0.18
C LYS A 17 -21.03 -17.70 1.11
N ASP A 18 -20.50 -18.37 2.13
CA ASP A 18 -21.19 -18.54 3.43
C ASP A 18 -20.63 -17.62 4.53
N GLY A 19 -19.76 -16.67 4.18
CA GLY A 19 -19.29 -15.59 5.06
C GLY A 19 -18.43 -15.99 6.27
N ASN A 20 -18.21 -17.29 6.49
CA ASN A 20 -17.44 -17.79 7.62
C ASN A 20 -16.01 -18.08 7.16
N PHE A 21 -15.05 -17.24 7.55
CA PHE A 21 -13.64 -17.45 7.26
C PHE A 21 -12.78 -17.13 8.49
N ASP A 22 -11.69 -17.87 8.61
CA ASP A 22 -10.70 -17.65 9.65
C ASP A 22 -9.81 -16.44 9.30
N LEU A 23 -9.45 -15.64 10.31
CA LEU A 23 -8.44 -14.60 10.16
C LEU A 23 -7.06 -15.22 9.88
N ASP A 24 -6.85 -16.47 10.27
CA ASP A 24 -5.62 -17.23 10.04
C ASP A 24 -5.59 -18.00 8.69
N PHE A 25 -6.31 -17.50 7.69
CA PHE A 25 -6.39 -18.14 6.37
C PHE A 25 -5.13 -17.88 5.51
N CYS A 26 -4.54 -18.97 4.97
CA CYS A 26 -3.36 -18.93 4.10
C CYS A 26 -2.15 -18.16 4.69
N THR A 27 -1.83 -18.37 5.97
CA THR A 27 -0.79 -17.62 6.70
C THR A 27 0.62 -18.21 6.60
N GLY A 28 0.88 -19.11 5.64
CA GLY A 28 2.17 -19.80 5.52
C GLY A 28 2.17 -21.24 6.04
N VAL A 29 1.04 -21.72 6.55
CA VAL A 29 0.84 -23.10 6.98
C VAL A 29 0.11 -23.87 5.89
N SER A 30 0.48 -25.14 5.70
CA SER A 30 -0.20 -26.05 4.79
C SER A 30 -1.68 -26.19 5.16
N MET A 31 -2.54 -25.90 4.19
CA MET A 31 -4.00 -26.03 4.27
C MET A 31 -4.47 -27.38 3.71
N ASN A 32 -3.59 -28.13 3.04
CA ASN A 32 -3.91 -29.42 2.42
C ASN A 32 -3.00 -30.56 2.91
N SER A 33 -2.49 -30.47 4.14
CA SER A 33 -1.55 -31.44 4.71
C SER A 33 -2.10 -32.88 4.76
N ASN A 34 -3.41 -33.05 4.88
CA ASN A 34 -4.08 -34.36 4.88
C ASN A 34 -4.82 -34.67 3.56
N ASN A 35 -4.58 -33.88 2.52
CA ASN A 35 -5.27 -33.96 1.23
C ASN A 35 -6.80 -33.85 1.35
N ASP A 36 -7.27 -33.03 2.28
CA ASP A 36 -8.66 -32.84 2.67
C ASP A 36 -9.26 -31.52 2.16
N TRP A 37 -8.52 -30.76 1.34
CA TRP A 37 -9.04 -29.56 0.71
C TRP A 37 -10.30 -29.87 -0.09
N LYS A 38 -11.38 -29.15 0.22
CA LYS A 38 -12.61 -29.16 -0.55
C LYS A 38 -12.68 -27.86 -1.33
N PRO A 39 -12.88 -27.91 -2.66
CA PRO A 39 -13.02 -26.72 -3.47
C PRO A 39 -14.05 -25.75 -2.87
N MET A 40 -13.66 -24.48 -2.71
CA MET A 40 -14.51 -23.47 -2.10
C MET A 40 -15.37 -22.76 -3.13
N GLU A 41 -16.63 -22.52 -2.79
CA GLU A 41 -17.52 -21.65 -3.55
C GLU A 41 -17.35 -20.20 -3.08
N LEU A 42 -16.98 -19.33 -4.01
CA LEU A 42 -16.80 -17.91 -3.80
C LEU A 42 -17.92 -17.13 -4.50
N GLU A 43 -18.33 -16.03 -3.91
CA GLU A 43 -19.30 -15.11 -4.48
C GLU A 43 -18.67 -13.75 -4.77
N VAL A 44 -19.22 -13.06 -5.77
CA VAL A 44 -18.73 -11.74 -6.17
C VAL A 44 -19.41 -10.66 -5.32
N LEU A 45 -18.62 -9.90 -4.58
CA LEU A 45 -19.08 -8.73 -3.83
C LEU A 45 -19.15 -7.49 -4.72
N VAL A 46 -18.13 -7.28 -5.54
CA VAL A 46 -18.03 -6.10 -6.41
C VAL A 46 -17.74 -6.55 -7.84
N LYS A 47 -18.69 -6.27 -8.74
CA LYS A 47 -18.51 -6.40 -10.19
C LYS A 47 -18.10 -5.05 -10.78
N GLY A 48 -16.85 -4.65 -10.60
CA GLY A 48 -16.28 -3.63 -11.48
C GLY A 48 -16.34 -4.14 -12.92
N LYS A 49 -16.32 -3.22 -13.90
CA LYS A 49 -16.62 -3.42 -15.34
C LYS A 49 -15.76 -4.50 -16.06
N GLY A 50 -15.74 -5.74 -15.59
CA GLY A 50 -14.92 -6.86 -16.05
C GLY A 50 -13.40 -6.70 -15.84
N LYS A 51 -12.93 -5.67 -15.12
CA LYS A 51 -11.49 -5.44 -14.91
C LYS A 51 -10.97 -6.26 -13.74
N GLY A 52 -9.94 -7.07 -13.98
CA GLY A 52 -9.18 -7.77 -12.94
C GLY A 52 -9.63 -9.19 -12.63
N LYS A 53 -10.39 -9.83 -13.52
CA LYS A 53 -10.74 -11.25 -13.40
C LYS A 53 -9.53 -12.20 -13.34
N ASP A 54 -8.37 -11.82 -13.88
CA ASP A 54 -7.23 -12.74 -13.86
C ASP A 54 -6.62 -12.87 -12.45
N TYR A 55 -6.74 -11.82 -11.63
CA TYR A 55 -6.27 -11.71 -10.24
C TYR A 55 -7.25 -10.88 -9.37
N PRO A 56 -8.41 -11.44 -9.00
CA PRO A 56 -9.41 -10.78 -8.15
C PRO A 56 -8.85 -10.29 -6.81
N TYR A 57 -9.53 -9.32 -6.20
CA TYR A 57 -9.31 -9.01 -4.79
C TYR A 57 -10.04 -10.06 -3.94
N PHE A 58 -9.33 -10.66 -2.99
CA PHE A 58 -9.87 -11.67 -2.09
C PHE A 58 -9.23 -11.55 -0.71
N MET A 59 -10.09 -11.34 0.30
CA MET A 59 -9.70 -11.22 1.72
C MET A 59 -8.52 -10.25 1.91
N HIS A 60 -7.67 -10.47 2.92
CA HIS A 60 -6.45 -9.70 3.20
C HIS A 60 -5.35 -9.91 2.15
N HIS A 61 -5.66 -9.69 0.87
CA HIS A 61 -4.78 -9.87 -0.29
C HIS A 61 -4.27 -11.30 -0.47
N VAL A 62 -5.06 -12.30 -0.08
CA VAL A 62 -4.73 -13.70 -0.37
C VAL A 62 -4.79 -13.90 -1.89
N PRO A 63 -3.72 -14.38 -2.53
CA PRO A 63 -3.71 -14.48 -3.98
C PRO A 63 -4.75 -15.47 -4.47
N ILE A 64 -5.61 -15.02 -5.39
CA ILE A 64 -6.51 -15.86 -6.15
C ILE A 64 -6.26 -15.63 -7.63
N MET A 65 -6.11 -16.71 -8.37
CA MET A 65 -5.69 -16.69 -9.76
C MET A 65 -6.73 -17.39 -10.63
N SER A 66 -7.06 -16.78 -11.76
CA SER A 66 -7.70 -17.50 -12.87
C SER A 66 -6.79 -18.62 -13.38
N GLU A 67 -7.35 -19.59 -14.10
CA GLU A 67 -6.55 -20.61 -14.80
C GLU A 67 -5.50 -20.00 -15.73
N LYS A 68 -5.86 -18.91 -16.43
CA LYS A 68 -4.95 -18.16 -17.29
C LYS A 68 -3.75 -17.62 -16.51
N MET A 69 -3.97 -16.93 -15.39
CA MET A 69 -2.89 -16.41 -14.55
C MET A 69 -2.03 -17.55 -14.01
N LEU A 70 -2.64 -18.59 -13.47
CA LEU A 70 -1.91 -19.74 -12.94
C LEU A 70 -1.01 -20.37 -14.01
N SER A 71 -1.50 -20.54 -15.25
CA SER A 71 -0.72 -21.14 -16.34
C SER A 71 0.59 -20.40 -16.65
N VAL A 72 0.64 -19.08 -16.40
CA VAL A 72 1.84 -18.24 -16.63
C VAL A 72 2.90 -18.53 -15.57
N VAL A 73 2.49 -18.70 -14.31
CA VAL A 73 3.41 -18.71 -13.16
C VAL A 73 3.57 -20.09 -12.53
N LYS A 74 2.76 -21.08 -12.89
CA LYS A 74 2.71 -22.41 -12.25
C LYS A 74 4.10 -23.03 -12.08
N ASN A 75 4.89 -23.09 -13.15
CA ASN A 75 6.22 -23.69 -13.13
C ASN A 75 7.23 -22.90 -12.28
N LEU A 76 6.95 -21.63 -11.95
CA LEU A 76 7.82 -20.79 -11.13
C LEU A 76 7.56 -20.97 -9.64
N ILE A 77 6.34 -21.38 -9.27
CA ILE A 77 5.85 -21.33 -7.88
C ILE A 77 5.43 -22.68 -7.29
N THR A 78 5.35 -23.77 -8.07
CA THR A 78 4.73 -25.03 -7.64
C THR A 78 5.32 -25.60 -6.33
N GLU A 79 6.62 -25.42 -6.09
CA GLU A 79 7.27 -25.91 -4.86
C GLU A 79 7.09 -24.97 -3.65
N GLN A 80 6.58 -23.76 -3.87
CA GLN A 80 6.47 -22.68 -2.88
C GLN A 80 5.04 -22.49 -2.38
N VAL A 81 4.07 -23.16 -3.00
CA VAL A 81 2.64 -22.92 -2.78
C VAL A 81 1.85 -24.22 -2.79
N GLU A 82 0.69 -24.19 -2.14
CA GLU A 82 -0.40 -25.12 -2.42
C GLU A 82 -1.42 -24.43 -3.32
N ILE A 83 -1.78 -25.12 -4.40
CA ILE A 83 -2.77 -24.64 -5.37
C ILE A 83 -4.12 -25.23 -4.97
N LEU A 84 -4.99 -24.39 -4.40
CA LEU A 84 -6.25 -24.79 -3.80
C LEU A 84 -7.40 -24.39 -4.73
N GLU A 85 -8.14 -25.36 -5.24
CA GLU A 85 -9.24 -25.10 -6.18
C GLU A 85 -10.39 -24.31 -5.52
N ALA A 86 -10.97 -23.38 -6.27
CA ALA A 86 -12.13 -22.59 -5.88
C ALA A 86 -12.99 -22.26 -7.11
N PHE A 87 -14.26 -21.90 -6.89
CA PHE A 87 -15.21 -21.57 -7.95
C PHE A 87 -15.80 -20.17 -7.75
N ILE A 88 -15.85 -19.39 -8.82
CA ILE A 88 -16.54 -18.08 -8.86
C ILE A 88 -17.56 -18.15 -10.00
N GLU A 89 -18.86 -18.08 -9.69
CA GLU A 89 -19.93 -18.10 -10.71
C GLU A 89 -19.77 -19.24 -11.76
N SER A 90 -19.36 -20.44 -11.31
CA SER A 90 -19.08 -21.63 -12.14
C SER A 90 -17.81 -21.57 -13.00
N GLU A 91 -16.98 -20.53 -12.89
CA GLU A 91 -15.62 -20.49 -13.43
C GLU A 91 -14.63 -21.04 -12.38
N THR A 92 -13.62 -21.80 -12.82
CA THR A 92 -12.57 -22.32 -11.95
C THR A 92 -11.50 -21.27 -11.67
N TYR A 93 -11.18 -21.11 -10.39
CA TYR A 93 -10.11 -20.27 -9.86
C TYR A 93 -9.25 -21.08 -8.89
N TYR A 94 -8.11 -20.50 -8.52
CA TYR A 94 -7.17 -21.13 -7.62
C TYR A 94 -6.74 -20.15 -6.56
N ILE A 95 -7.02 -20.48 -5.31
CA ILE A 95 -6.43 -19.81 -4.15
C ILE A 95 -5.00 -20.34 -4.02
N ILE A 96 -4.05 -19.43 -3.92
CA ILE A 96 -2.64 -19.78 -3.82
C ILE A 96 -2.21 -19.60 -2.38
N ASN A 97 -2.17 -20.71 -1.63
CA ASN A 97 -1.63 -20.72 -0.29
C ASN A 97 -0.10 -20.76 -0.38
N ILE A 98 0.57 -19.65 -0.10
CA ILE A 98 2.02 -19.58 -0.14
C ILE A 98 2.57 -20.20 1.15
N ILE A 99 3.26 -21.32 1.03
CA ILE A 99 3.87 -22.06 2.14
C ILE A 99 5.38 -21.77 2.28
N ASN A 100 5.96 -21.06 1.31
CA ASN A 100 7.33 -20.58 1.37
C ASN A 100 7.48 -19.41 2.35
N MET A 101 7.79 -19.72 3.61
CA MET A 101 8.07 -18.76 4.67
C MET A 101 9.55 -18.38 4.70
N SER A 102 9.87 -17.23 4.10
CA SER A 102 11.25 -16.79 3.92
C SER A 102 11.93 -16.43 5.25
N GLN A 103 13.20 -16.83 5.35
CA GLN A 103 14.12 -16.43 6.41
C GLN A 103 15.09 -15.33 5.96
N ALA A 104 14.84 -14.72 4.80
CA ALA A 104 15.78 -13.80 4.16
C ALA A 104 15.76 -12.39 4.74
N VAL A 105 14.84 -12.05 5.65
CA VAL A 105 14.78 -10.71 6.23
C VAL A 105 16.02 -10.45 7.08
N ASP A 106 16.71 -9.34 6.81
CA ASP A 106 17.76 -8.80 7.66
C ASP A 106 17.16 -7.85 8.69
N TYR A 107 16.85 -8.36 9.89
CA TYR A 107 16.23 -7.57 10.95
C TYR A 107 17.13 -6.47 11.50
N ASP A 108 18.46 -6.58 11.34
CA ASP A 108 19.40 -5.58 11.84
C ASP A 108 19.48 -4.36 10.90
N LEU A 109 19.27 -4.59 9.59
CA LEU A 109 19.28 -3.53 8.57
C LEU A 109 17.88 -3.05 8.17
N SER A 110 16.82 -3.77 8.57
CA SER A 110 15.44 -3.37 8.29
C SER A 110 14.94 -2.31 9.28
N ASP A 111 14.08 -1.41 8.81
CA ASP A 111 13.35 -0.48 9.67
C ASP A 111 12.06 -1.13 10.19
N LEU A 112 12.08 -1.49 11.47
CA LEU A 112 11.07 -2.32 12.12
C LEU A 112 9.91 -1.47 12.64
N LYS A 113 8.68 -1.86 12.31
CA LYS A 113 7.47 -1.30 12.93
C LYS A 113 7.14 -2.10 14.18
N ARG A 114 7.09 -1.43 15.34
CA ARG A 114 6.79 -2.07 16.63
C ARG A 114 5.42 -1.70 17.16
N GLY A 115 4.76 -2.67 17.80
CA GLY A 115 3.48 -2.46 18.49
C GLY A 115 3.66 -1.56 19.72
N SER A 116 2.78 -0.58 19.87
CA SER A 116 2.87 0.41 20.96
C SER A 116 2.66 -0.17 22.36
N SER A 117 2.01 -1.33 22.46
CA SER A 117 1.67 -1.98 23.74
C SER A 117 2.64 -3.09 24.13
N SER A 118 3.10 -3.93 23.20
CA SER A 118 3.95 -5.09 23.49
C SER A 118 5.42 -4.91 23.08
N GLY A 119 5.74 -3.96 22.21
CA GLY A 119 7.07 -3.82 21.61
C GLY A 119 7.40 -4.87 20.55
N ASP A 120 6.48 -5.80 20.28
CA ASP A 120 6.63 -6.83 19.25
C ASP A 120 6.74 -6.19 17.87
N ILE A 121 7.47 -6.86 16.97
CA ILE A 121 7.54 -6.45 15.57
C ILE A 121 6.21 -6.80 14.92
N ILE A 122 5.49 -5.79 14.46
CA ILE A 122 4.18 -5.92 13.80
C ILE A 122 4.27 -5.67 12.28
N GLY A 123 5.48 -5.48 11.76
CA GLY A 123 5.76 -5.26 10.35
C GLY A 123 7.01 -4.40 10.16
N PHE A 124 7.09 -3.75 9.00
CA PHE A 124 8.27 -3.01 8.58
C PHE A 124 7.88 -1.67 7.94
N HIS A 125 8.69 -0.65 8.17
CA HIS A 125 8.68 0.59 7.40
C HIS A 125 9.55 0.44 6.14
N LYS A 126 10.68 -0.27 6.26
CA LYS A 126 11.57 -0.64 5.16
C LYS A 126 12.14 -2.03 5.41
N ILE A 127 12.16 -2.89 4.39
CA ILE A 127 12.63 -4.29 4.52
C ILE A 127 13.95 -4.43 3.79
N GLN A 128 14.94 -4.99 4.48
CA GLN A 128 16.18 -5.44 3.88
C GLN A 128 16.17 -6.96 3.80
N PHE A 129 16.59 -7.49 2.65
CA PHE A 129 16.73 -8.93 2.45
C PHE A 129 18.22 -9.29 2.33
N LYS A 130 18.57 -10.47 2.84
CA LYS A 130 19.83 -11.15 2.59
C LYS A 130 19.70 -11.87 1.25
N PRO A 131 20.36 -11.38 0.17
CA PRO A 131 20.13 -11.89 -1.17
C PRO A 131 20.24 -13.41 -1.28
N ASP A 132 21.27 -13.96 -0.65
CA ASP A 132 21.59 -15.39 -0.71
C ASP A 132 20.55 -16.30 -0.02
N LEU A 133 19.63 -15.73 0.76
CA LEU A 133 18.56 -16.46 1.46
C LEU A 133 17.19 -16.30 0.80
N VAL A 134 17.07 -15.49 -0.26
CA VAL A 134 15.82 -15.33 -1.00
C VAL A 134 15.63 -16.56 -1.90
N GLU A 135 14.87 -17.53 -1.40
CA GLU A 135 14.56 -18.77 -2.11
C GLU A 135 13.19 -18.72 -2.79
N GLY A 136 13.13 -19.21 -4.04
CA GLY A 136 11.90 -19.28 -4.83
C GLY A 136 11.50 -17.98 -5.51
N ASN A 137 10.30 -17.97 -6.09
CA ASN A 137 9.76 -16.83 -6.86
C ASN A 137 8.53 -16.19 -6.22
N ILE A 138 7.92 -16.85 -5.24
CA ILE A 138 6.87 -16.31 -4.38
C ILE A 138 7.13 -16.74 -2.93
N LEU A 139 6.94 -15.82 -1.99
CA LEU A 139 7.27 -16.01 -0.58
C LEU A 139 6.40 -15.15 0.35
N LYS A 140 6.40 -15.51 1.62
CA LYS A 140 5.85 -14.73 2.73
C LYS A 140 6.93 -14.47 3.78
N ILE A 141 6.75 -13.39 4.52
CA ILE A 141 7.55 -13.08 5.72
C ILE A 141 6.66 -13.21 6.95
N LYS A 142 7.24 -13.61 8.08
CA LYS A 142 6.49 -13.98 9.29
C LYS A 142 5.54 -12.88 9.77
N GLU A 143 6.02 -11.65 9.88
CA GLU A 143 5.29 -10.52 10.47
C GLU A 143 4.12 -10.03 9.61
N ASN A 144 4.14 -10.34 8.30
CA ASN A 144 3.11 -9.93 7.35
C ASN A 144 2.45 -11.11 6.64
N ALA A 145 2.64 -12.33 7.15
CA ALA A 145 2.21 -13.55 6.49
C ALA A 145 0.70 -13.59 6.22
N ALA A 146 -0.12 -12.99 7.07
CA ALA A 146 -1.57 -12.95 6.87
C ALA A 146 -2.03 -11.95 5.78
N THR A 147 -1.19 -10.98 5.42
CA THR A 147 -1.65 -9.79 4.66
C THR A 147 -0.84 -9.48 3.41
N GLN A 148 0.33 -10.09 3.24
CA GLN A 148 1.26 -9.74 2.17
C GLN A 148 1.90 -10.98 1.55
N ALA A 149 2.07 -10.91 0.23
CA ALA A 149 2.85 -11.85 -0.56
C ALA A 149 3.95 -11.07 -1.29
N PHE A 150 5.12 -11.69 -1.38
CA PHE A 150 6.28 -11.11 -2.06
C PHE A 150 6.71 -12.02 -3.20
N VAL A 151 7.28 -11.42 -4.24
CA VAL A 151 7.71 -12.12 -5.45
C VAL A 151 9.01 -11.56 -5.98
N THR A 152 9.74 -12.36 -6.76
CA THR A 152 10.98 -11.93 -7.43
C THR A 152 10.71 -11.31 -8.80
N ASP A 153 11.75 -10.72 -9.41
CA ASP A 153 11.71 -10.25 -10.81
C ASP A 153 11.20 -11.32 -11.78
N THR A 154 11.65 -12.58 -11.62
CA THR A 154 11.27 -13.70 -12.49
C THR A 154 9.75 -13.90 -12.54
N PHE A 155 9.07 -13.84 -11.39
CA PHE A 155 7.61 -13.94 -11.33
C PHE A 155 6.96 -12.70 -11.96
N ARG A 156 7.37 -11.51 -11.52
CA ARG A 156 6.81 -10.23 -11.98
C ARG A 156 6.90 -10.10 -13.50
N ASP A 157 8.06 -10.36 -14.07
CA ASP A 157 8.31 -10.21 -15.50
C ASP A 157 7.50 -11.20 -16.33
N ALA A 158 7.29 -12.44 -15.84
CA ALA A 158 6.42 -13.41 -16.49
C ALA A 158 4.97 -12.90 -16.58
N VAL A 159 4.47 -12.34 -15.48
CA VAL A 159 3.11 -11.78 -15.39
C VAL A 159 2.94 -10.55 -16.30
N LEU A 160 3.89 -9.62 -16.26
CA LEU A 160 3.88 -8.41 -17.10
C LEU A 160 3.96 -8.75 -18.59
N LYS A 161 4.83 -9.69 -18.96
CA LYS A 161 4.96 -10.18 -20.35
C LYS A 161 3.67 -10.83 -20.85
N ALA A 162 2.97 -11.56 -19.98
CA ALA A 162 1.68 -12.17 -20.28
C ALA A 162 0.50 -11.19 -20.28
N LYS A 163 0.72 -9.92 -19.90
CA LYS A 163 -0.30 -8.86 -19.86
C LYS A 163 -1.53 -9.25 -19.01
N ILE A 164 -1.27 -9.90 -17.88
CA ILE A 164 -2.29 -10.23 -16.88
C ILE A 164 -2.87 -8.93 -16.30
N LYS A 165 -4.17 -8.92 -16.01
CA LYS A 165 -4.89 -7.74 -15.50
C LYS A 165 -5.29 -7.90 -14.04
N GLY A 166 -5.44 -6.79 -13.32
CA GLY A 166 -5.91 -6.77 -11.93
C GLY A 166 -4.84 -7.06 -10.89
N ILE A 167 -3.58 -7.03 -11.32
CA ILE A 167 -2.41 -7.29 -10.48
C ILE A 167 -1.41 -6.15 -10.69
N ASP A 168 -0.72 -5.78 -9.62
CA ASP A 168 0.35 -4.79 -9.68
C ASP A 168 1.42 -5.10 -8.62
N PHE A 169 2.55 -4.43 -8.74
CA PHE A 169 3.77 -4.74 -7.99
C PHE A 169 4.40 -3.48 -7.42
N GLU A 170 4.66 -3.49 -6.13
CA GLU A 170 5.37 -2.43 -5.42
C GLU A 170 6.81 -2.90 -5.15
N LEU A 171 7.82 -2.13 -5.56
CA LEU A 171 9.21 -2.47 -5.26
C LEU A 171 9.43 -2.34 -3.76
N VAL A 172 9.88 -3.41 -3.11
CA VAL A 172 10.14 -3.42 -1.67
C VAL A 172 11.63 -3.38 -1.38
N TRP A 173 12.42 -4.02 -2.24
CA TRP A 173 13.86 -4.14 -2.05
C TRP A 173 14.57 -4.43 -3.38
N ASP A 174 15.74 -3.84 -3.55
CA ASP A 174 16.64 -4.07 -4.67
C ASP A 174 18.05 -4.34 -4.14
N SER A 175 18.62 -5.50 -4.47
CA SER A 175 19.96 -5.89 -4.04
C SER A 175 21.06 -5.01 -4.61
N GLU A 176 20.78 -4.28 -5.69
CA GLU A 176 21.72 -3.36 -6.34
C GLU A 176 21.53 -1.91 -5.87
N GLU A 177 20.49 -1.63 -5.08
CA GLU A 177 20.28 -0.30 -4.52
C GLU A 177 21.37 -0.03 -3.48
N ASP A 178 22.10 1.06 -3.69
CA ASP A 178 23.06 1.57 -2.72
C ASP A 178 22.28 2.04 -1.49
N SER A 179 22.28 1.19 -0.46
CA SER A 179 21.53 1.42 0.77
C SER A 179 22.00 2.66 1.51
N GLU A 180 23.28 3.04 1.39
CA GLU A 180 23.85 4.24 2.01
C GLU A 180 23.40 5.50 1.26
N GLU A 181 23.46 5.49 -0.07
CA GLU A 181 22.99 6.62 -0.89
C GLU A 181 21.48 6.83 -0.75
N THR A 182 20.72 5.73 -0.73
CA THR A 182 19.26 5.78 -0.57
C THR A 182 18.88 6.30 0.81
N ALA A 183 19.54 5.81 1.86
CA ALA A 183 19.34 6.32 3.22
C ALA A 183 19.70 7.81 3.30
N ARG A 184 20.76 8.26 2.63
CA ARG A 184 21.14 9.67 2.57
C ARG A 184 20.06 10.53 1.91
N ILE A 185 19.51 10.08 0.78
CA ILE A 185 18.44 10.80 0.05
C ILE A 185 17.15 10.84 0.90
N GLU A 186 16.77 9.74 1.53
CA GLU A 186 15.60 9.67 2.42
C GLU A 186 15.76 10.58 3.65
N GLU A 187 16.94 10.58 4.26
CA GLU A 187 17.28 11.45 5.39
C GLU A 187 17.23 12.93 4.98
N GLU A 188 17.78 13.27 3.82
CA GLU A 188 17.71 14.63 3.28
C GLU A 188 16.27 15.07 3.01
N ARG A 189 15.44 14.19 2.43
CA ARG A 189 14.00 14.44 2.22
C ARG A 189 13.26 14.63 3.53
N ARG A 190 13.53 13.81 4.56
CA ARG A 190 12.94 13.95 5.89
C ARG A 190 13.37 15.25 6.53
N ARG A 191 14.65 15.58 6.48
CA ARG A 191 15.20 16.82 7.04
C ARG A 191 14.63 18.05 6.36
N ASN A 192 14.46 18.03 5.04
CA ASN A 192 13.82 19.10 4.29
C ASN A 192 12.34 19.23 4.69
N TYR A 193 11.61 18.12 4.78
CA TYR A 193 10.22 18.11 5.25
C TYR A 193 10.09 18.70 6.66
N GLU A 194 10.88 18.22 7.63
CA GLU A 194 10.88 18.73 9.01
C GLU A 194 11.26 20.21 9.08
N ARG A 195 12.24 20.64 8.28
CA ARG A 195 12.60 22.05 8.19
C ARG A 195 11.42 22.90 7.72
N HIS A 196 10.71 22.49 6.67
CA HIS A 196 9.55 23.22 6.17
C HIS A 196 8.41 23.28 7.19
N ILE A 197 8.12 22.18 7.89
CA ILE A 197 7.14 22.17 8.98
C ILE A 197 7.55 23.12 10.11
N ALA A 198 8.82 23.11 10.51
CA ALA A 198 9.33 24.00 11.54
C ALA A 198 9.29 25.47 11.13
N GLU A 199 9.60 25.79 9.86
CA GLU A 199 9.47 27.13 9.29
C GLU A 199 8.02 27.64 9.38
N ILE A 200 7.05 26.81 8.98
CA ILE A 200 5.61 27.09 9.12
C ILE A 200 5.25 27.32 10.59
N GLU A 201 5.62 26.41 11.49
CA GLU A 201 5.23 26.55 12.90
C GLU A 201 5.94 27.68 13.63
N SER A 202 7.12 28.10 13.17
CA SER A 202 7.84 29.25 13.71
C SER A 202 7.27 30.60 13.26
N HIS A 203 6.30 30.62 12.33
CA HIS A 203 5.80 31.85 11.75
C HIS A 203 5.19 32.76 12.84
N PRO A 204 5.68 34.02 12.96
CA PRO A 204 5.19 34.94 13.97
C PRO A 204 3.80 35.44 13.60
N GLY A 205 2.92 35.59 14.58
CA GLY A 205 1.60 36.15 14.35
C GLY A 205 0.51 35.51 15.21
N PRO A 206 -0.72 36.03 15.09
CA PRO A 206 -1.88 35.46 15.76
C PRO A 206 -2.15 34.03 15.25
N ARG A 207 -2.64 33.19 16.15
CA ARG A 207 -3.11 31.85 15.85
C ARG A 207 -4.63 31.84 15.83
N PHE A 208 -5.19 31.25 14.79
CA PHE A 208 -6.63 31.24 14.50
C PHE A 208 -7.18 29.83 14.67
N SER A 209 -8.41 29.77 15.17
CA SER A 209 -9.21 28.55 15.12
C SER A 209 -9.56 28.18 13.67
N TRP A 210 -10.02 26.95 13.46
CA TRP A 210 -10.49 26.49 12.16
C TRP A 210 -11.53 27.45 11.53
N SER A 211 -12.53 27.88 12.30
CA SER A 211 -13.59 28.75 11.78
C SER A 211 -13.07 30.11 11.33
N GLU A 212 -12.11 30.68 12.06
CA GLU A 212 -11.49 31.96 11.71
C GLU A 212 -10.57 31.80 10.50
N ALA A 213 -9.76 30.75 10.47
CA ALA A 213 -8.89 30.43 9.34
C ALA A 213 -9.70 30.21 8.06
N TYR A 214 -10.81 29.46 8.14
CA TYR A 214 -11.69 29.23 7.00
C TYR A 214 -12.26 30.53 6.45
N GLN A 215 -12.75 31.43 7.30
CA GLN A 215 -13.22 32.76 6.89
C GLN A 215 -12.13 33.61 6.25
N MET A 216 -10.89 33.54 6.77
CA MET A 216 -9.74 34.23 6.17
C MET A 216 -9.46 33.71 4.75
N VAL A 217 -9.59 32.40 4.53
CA VAL A 217 -9.41 31.81 3.19
C VAL A 217 -10.51 32.23 2.22
N GLU A 218 -11.77 32.31 2.68
CA GLU A 218 -12.87 32.86 1.87
C GLU A 218 -12.64 34.33 1.48
N GLN A 219 -11.94 35.09 2.32
CA GLN A 219 -11.49 36.46 2.01
C GLN A 219 -10.26 36.49 1.08
N GLY A 220 -9.84 35.33 0.59
CA GLY A 220 -8.72 35.19 -0.32
C GLY A 220 -7.38 35.26 0.39
N LYS A 221 -7.25 34.79 1.64
CA LYS A 221 -5.94 34.53 2.27
C LYS A 221 -5.55 33.06 2.15
N ALA A 222 -4.32 32.73 2.53
CA ALA A 222 -3.88 31.35 2.72
C ALA A 222 -3.50 31.14 4.18
N MET A 223 -3.86 29.98 4.72
CA MET A 223 -3.65 29.63 6.12
C MET A 223 -2.89 28.32 6.23
N ALA A 224 -1.97 28.17 7.18
CA ALA A 224 -1.24 26.92 7.39
C ALA A 224 -1.19 26.49 8.86
N SER A 225 -1.05 25.18 9.08
CA SER A 225 -0.71 24.57 10.36
C SER A 225 -0.09 23.19 10.13
N GLY A 226 1.12 23.01 10.65
CA GLY A 226 1.95 21.83 10.45
C GLY A 226 2.10 21.55 8.95
N LYS A 227 1.65 20.36 8.55
CA LYS A 227 1.70 19.91 7.15
C LYS A 227 0.57 20.44 6.28
N TRP A 228 -0.44 21.05 6.88
CA TRP A 228 -1.66 21.45 6.20
C TRP A 228 -1.62 22.91 5.77
N LYS A 229 -2.19 23.17 4.59
CA LYS A 229 -2.47 24.52 4.09
C LYS A 229 -3.89 24.61 3.56
N LEU A 230 -4.53 25.75 3.76
CA LEU A 230 -5.83 26.10 3.22
C LEU A 230 -5.68 27.27 2.26
N GLN A 231 -6.29 27.15 1.08
CA GLN A 231 -6.31 28.23 0.10
C GLN A 231 -7.53 28.07 -0.82
N ALA A 232 -8.12 29.19 -1.24
CA ALA A 232 -9.19 29.16 -2.24
C ALA A 232 -8.63 28.90 -3.65
N ASP A 233 -9.34 28.09 -4.44
CA ASP A 233 -9.12 27.93 -5.87
C ASP A 233 -9.60 29.16 -6.66
N SER A 234 -9.39 29.15 -7.98
CA SER A 234 -9.85 30.22 -8.88
C SER A 234 -11.37 30.46 -8.88
N LYS A 235 -12.15 29.50 -8.39
CA LYS A 235 -13.62 29.55 -8.29
C LYS A 235 -14.11 29.90 -6.88
N GLY A 236 -13.20 30.11 -5.93
CA GLY A 236 -13.52 30.41 -4.53
C GLY A 236 -13.80 29.18 -3.65
N GLY A 237 -13.57 27.97 -4.16
CA GLY A 237 -13.66 26.74 -3.36
C GLY A 237 -12.43 26.58 -2.46
N VAL A 238 -12.64 26.29 -1.17
CA VAL A 238 -11.54 26.10 -0.22
C VAL A 238 -10.89 24.73 -0.43
N LEU A 239 -9.62 24.72 -0.79
CA LEU A 239 -8.81 23.53 -0.97
C LEU A 239 -7.96 23.24 0.27
N ILE A 240 -7.65 21.97 0.47
CA ILE A 240 -6.73 21.49 1.51
C ILE A 240 -5.47 21.00 0.82
N GLY A 241 -4.33 21.59 1.21
CA GLY A 241 -3.00 21.20 0.77
C GLY A 241 -2.30 20.37 1.84
N ASP A 242 -1.61 19.31 1.43
CA ASP A 242 -0.65 18.56 2.25
C ASP A 242 0.76 18.82 1.69
N ILE A 243 1.71 19.19 2.55
CA ILE A 243 3.07 19.54 2.13
C ILE A 243 3.86 18.29 1.74
N LEU A 244 4.62 18.38 0.65
CA LEU A 244 5.51 17.35 0.14
C LEU A 244 6.95 17.55 0.66
N HIS A 245 7.82 16.56 0.46
CA HIS A 245 9.20 16.60 0.94
C HIS A 245 10.04 17.75 0.37
N ASP A 246 9.65 18.28 -0.80
CA ASP A 246 10.30 19.41 -1.47
C ASP A 246 9.72 20.78 -1.06
N GLY A 247 8.77 20.80 -0.12
CA GLY A 247 8.10 22.02 0.36
C GLY A 247 6.94 22.49 -0.52
N SER A 248 6.67 21.82 -1.64
CA SER A 248 5.47 22.06 -2.44
C SER A 248 4.23 21.46 -1.76
N TYR A 249 3.03 21.73 -2.31
CA TYR A 249 1.76 21.23 -1.76
C TYR A 249 1.00 20.42 -2.81
N SER A 250 0.51 19.25 -2.41
CA SER A 250 -0.53 18.52 -3.14
C SER A 250 -1.90 18.95 -2.64
N TRP A 251 -2.82 19.29 -3.55
CA TRP A 251 -4.10 19.94 -3.24
C TRP A 251 -5.29 19.05 -3.50
N ILE A 252 -6.25 19.03 -2.58
CA ILE A 252 -7.52 18.34 -2.74
C ILE A 252 -8.70 19.28 -2.55
N ASN A 253 -9.77 19.05 -3.29
CA ASN A 253 -11.09 19.61 -3.02
C ASN A 253 -11.84 18.67 -2.06
N PRO A 254 -12.02 19.04 -0.78
CA PRO A 254 -12.53 18.12 0.21
C PRO A 254 -14.03 17.87 0.03
N ILE A 255 -14.42 16.60 -0.12
CA ILE A 255 -15.82 16.16 0.04
C ILE A 255 -16.15 16.02 1.55
N PHE A 256 -15.11 15.90 2.39
CA PHE A 256 -15.19 15.81 3.84
C PHE A 256 -13.98 16.52 4.47
N ILE A 257 -14.19 17.21 5.60
CA ILE A 257 -13.13 17.88 6.35
C ILE A 257 -12.59 16.93 7.42
N PRO A 258 -11.30 16.52 7.37
CA PRO A 258 -10.70 15.68 8.40
C PRO A 258 -10.83 16.33 9.80
N PRO A 259 -11.37 15.63 10.81
CA PRO A 259 -11.63 16.22 12.14
C PRO A 259 -10.37 16.79 12.81
N VAL A 260 -9.19 16.23 12.51
CA VAL A 260 -7.91 16.73 13.03
C VAL A 260 -7.70 18.22 12.73
N LEU A 261 -8.15 18.72 11.58
CA LEU A 261 -7.98 20.11 11.15
C LEU A 261 -8.73 21.11 12.02
N LEU A 262 -9.82 20.66 12.66
CA LEU A 262 -10.66 21.50 13.51
C LEU A 262 -9.97 21.92 14.81
N TYR A 263 -8.95 21.15 15.22
CA TYR A 263 -8.22 21.35 16.47
C TYR A 263 -6.84 22.02 16.26
N LEU A 264 -6.50 22.36 15.03
CA LEU A 264 -5.22 23.00 14.71
C LEU A 264 -5.25 24.51 14.92
N ALA A 265 -4.07 25.06 15.21
CA ALA A 265 -3.83 26.48 15.39
C ALA A 265 -3.23 27.07 14.10
N TRP A 266 -4.08 27.74 13.32
CA TRP A 266 -3.74 28.21 11.98
C TRP A 266 -3.09 29.59 12.00
N HIS A 267 -2.22 29.89 11.04
CA HIS A 267 -1.69 31.23 10.84
C HIS A 267 -1.66 31.58 9.35
N GLU A 268 -1.65 32.88 9.06
CA GLU A 268 -1.60 33.39 7.69
C GLU A 268 -0.23 33.11 7.08
N VAL A 269 -0.22 32.65 5.83
CA VAL A 269 0.98 32.38 5.04
C VAL A 269 0.83 32.93 3.62
N GLU A 270 1.93 32.99 2.88
CA GLU A 270 1.89 33.35 1.46
C GLU A 270 1.09 32.34 0.62
N LYS A 271 0.43 32.84 -0.42
CA LYS A 271 -0.33 32.01 -1.35
C LYS A 271 0.57 31.16 -2.23
N SER A 272 0.14 29.92 -2.48
CA SER A 272 0.72 29.10 -3.54
C SER A 272 0.17 29.54 -4.91
N THR A 273 1.00 29.49 -5.95
CA THR A 273 0.65 29.96 -7.30
C THR A 273 -0.05 28.90 -8.18
N ASN A 274 0.06 27.60 -7.83
CA ASN A 274 -0.38 26.48 -8.68
C ASN A 274 -1.48 25.63 -8.03
N VAL A 275 -2.57 26.26 -7.57
CA VAL A 275 -3.61 25.56 -6.79
C VAL A 275 -4.68 24.90 -7.67
N ASP A 276 -4.81 25.34 -8.93
CA ASP A 276 -5.80 24.84 -9.89
C ASP A 276 -5.30 23.68 -10.78
N GLN A 277 -4.10 23.14 -10.52
CA GLN A 277 -3.57 22.00 -11.27
C GLN A 277 -3.84 20.70 -10.49
N PRO A 278 -4.85 19.90 -10.87
CA PRO A 278 -4.92 18.53 -10.37
C PRO A 278 -3.69 17.78 -10.90
N GLU A 279 -2.93 17.14 -10.01
CA GLU A 279 -1.96 16.15 -10.46
C GLU A 279 -2.71 15.06 -11.26
N ALA A 280 -2.13 14.72 -12.41
CA ALA A 280 -2.66 13.77 -13.38
C ALA A 280 -2.49 12.31 -12.91
#